data_AF-A0A975JC33-F1
#
_entry.id   AF-A0A975JC33-F1
#
_cell.length_a   1.000
_cell.length_b   1.000
_cell.length_c   1.000
_cell.angle_alpha   90.00
_cell.angle_beta   90.00
_cell.angle_gamma   90.00
#
_symmetry.space_group_name_H-M   'P 1'
#
loop_
_entity.id
_entity.type
_entity.pdbx_description
1 polymer ?
#
loop_
_entity_poly.entity_id
_entity_poly.type
_entity_poly.pdbx_seq_one_letter_code
_entity_poly.pdbx_strand_id
1 'polypeptide(L)'
;MATQRLSPEKWIDAGFLALAQSGPKALAAEPLARHLGTTKGSFYWHFKDVPAFHAALLREWHAKALAEVMDMLQADGPPDARLRAFGRSILDDPTESALRVWAHSDAAVAATLREVEAQRLTYLAHLLKQLDLRNPAFANALLASLIGLPQLHTTSDPHAALDALVDTIVALA
;
A
#
# COMPACT_ATOMS: atom_id res chain seq x y z
N MET A 1 3.96 -14.80 -35.20
CA MET A 1 4.30 -14.09 -33.95
C MET A 1 3.56 -14.79 -32.82
N ALA A 2 4.28 -15.44 -31.90
CA ALA A 2 3.65 -16.20 -30.82
C ALA A 2 3.02 -15.22 -29.81
N THR A 3 1.71 -15.28 -29.64
CA THR A 3 0.97 -14.54 -28.63
C THR A 3 1.52 -14.93 -27.27
N GLN A 4 2.36 -14.08 -26.67
CA GLN A 4 2.85 -14.30 -25.31
C GLN A 4 1.63 -14.29 -24.40
N ARG A 5 1.20 -15.47 -23.96
CA ARG A 5 0.05 -15.61 -23.05
C ARG A 5 0.31 -14.71 -21.85
N LEU A 6 -0.64 -13.83 -21.56
CA LEU A 6 -0.60 -13.02 -20.36
C LEU A 6 -0.47 -13.95 -19.15
N SER A 7 0.31 -13.57 -18.15
CA SER A 7 0.44 -14.31 -16.92
C SER A 7 -0.54 -13.75 -15.88
N PRO A 8 -0.91 -14.51 -14.83
CA PRO A 8 -1.74 -14.00 -13.75
C PRO A 8 -1.17 -12.69 -13.16
N GLU A 9 0.14 -12.57 -13.06
CA GLU A 9 0.84 -11.39 -12.52
C GLU A 9 0.56 -10.14 -13.38
N LYS A 10 0.62 -10.26 -14.71
CA LYS A 10 0.29 -9.13 -15.61
C LYS A 10 -1.15 -8.62 -15.43
N TRP A 11 -2.09 -9.51 -15.09
CA TRP A 11 -3.46 -9.11 -14.79
C TRP A 11 -3.56 -8.39 -13.45
N ILE A 12 -2.79 -8.83 -12.45
CA ILE A 12 -2.74 -8.19 -11.13
C ILE A 12 -2.11 -6.79 -11.24
N ASP A 13 -1.00 -6.65 -11.96
CA ASP A 13 -0.36 -5.36 -12.25
C ASP A 13 -1.31 -4.39 -12.94
N ALA A 14 -2.02 -4.85 -13.98
CA ALA A 14 -3.04 -4.06 -14.65
C ALA A 14 -4.21 -3.72 -13.71
N GLY A 15 -4.54 -4.61 -12.77
CA GLY A 15 -5.51 -4.37 -11.72
C GLY A 15 -5.10 -3.23 -10.80
N PHE A 16 -3.86 -3.23 -10.31
CA PHE A 16 -3.34 -2.14 -9.47
C PHE A 16 -3.36 -0.80 -10.20
N LEU A 17 -2.93 -0.78 -11.46
CA LEU A 17 -2.97 0.44 -12.28
C LEU A 17 -4.40 0.93 -12.47
N ALA A 18 -5.33 0.03 -12.82
CA ALA A 18 -6.74 0.36 -13.01
C ALA A 18 -7.41 0.86 -11.71
N LEU A 19 -7.08 0.22 -10.57
CA LEU A 19 -7.57 0.62 -9.25
C LEU A 19 -7.11 2.03 -8.90
N ALA A 20 -5.81 2.32 -9.05
CA ALA A 20 -5.24 3.63 -8.76
C ALA A 20 -5.81 4.74 -9.65
N GLN A 21 -6.08 4.45 -10.93
CA GLN A 21 -6.56 5.46 -11.89
C GLN A 21 -8.07 5.66 -11.91
N SER A 22 -8.84 4.60 -11.69
CA SER A 22 -10.29 4.57 -11.99
C SER A 22 -11.14 3.92 -10.90
N GLY A 23 -10.52 3.49 -9.79
CA GLY A 23 -11.20 2.89 -8.66
C GLY A 23 -11.71 1.46 -8.91
N PRO A 24 -12.42 0.87 -7.94
CA PRO A 24 -12.73 -0.56 -7.93
C PRO A 24 -13.66 -1.01 -9.07
N LYS A 25 -14.45 -0.10 -9.67
CA LYS A 25 -15.29 -0.42 -10.83
C LYS A 25 -14.48 -0.83 -12.06
N ALA A 26 -13.22 -0.39 -12.17
CA ALA A 26 -12.34 -0.75 -13.27
C ALA A 26 -11.78 -2.19 -13.15
N LEU A 27 -11.94 -2.84 -12.00
CA LEU A 27 -11.45 -4.20 -11.74
C LEU A 27 -12.36 -5.30 -12.32
N ALA A 28 -13.09 -5.01 -13.38
CA ALA A 28 -13.91 -6.00 -14.10
C ALA A 28 -13.12 -6.60 -15.27
N ALA A 29 -13.45 -7.85 -15.63
CA ALA A 29 -12.73 -8.61 -16.66
C ALA A 29 -12.70 -7.89 -18.03
N GLU A 30 -13.78 -7.23 -18.43
CA GLU A 30 -13.86 -6.54 -19.72
C GLU A 30 -12.98 -5.28 -19.80
N PRO A 31 -13.08 -4.30 -18.87
CA PRO A 31 -12.16 -3.16 -18.82
C PRO A 31 -10.68 -3.57 -18.79
N LEU A 32 -10.32 -4.55 -17.95
CA LEU A 32 -8.93 -5.02 -17.84
C LEU A 32 -8.45 -5.69 -19.14
N ALA A 33 -9.31 -6.51 -19.77
CA ALA A 33 -8.96 -7.14 -21.04
C ALA A 33 -8.71 -6.10 -22.14
N ARG A 34 -9.53 -5.04 -22.20
CA ARG A 34 -9.32 -3.92 -23.13
C ARG A 34 -8.00 -3.20 -22.85
N HIS A 35 -7.70 -2.93 -21.58
CA HIS A 35 -6.46 -2.28 -21.17
C HIS A 35 -5.22 -3.11 -21.58
N LEU A 36 -5.30 -4.43 -21.44
CA LEU A 36 -4.22 -5.36 -21.80
C LEU A 36 -4.20 -5.77 -23.28
N GLY A 37 -5.09 -5.23 -24.13
CA GLY A 37 -5.17 -5.59 -25.54
C GLY A 37 -5.53 -7.06 -25.80
N THR A 38 -6.32 -7.66 -24.91
CA THR A 38 -6.71 -9.09 -24.95
C THR A 38 -8.24 -9.27 -24.85
N THR A 39 -8.69 -10.52 -24.77
CA THR A 39 -10.11 -10.86 -24.64
C THR A 39 -10.52 -11.15 -23.20
N LYS A 40 -11.80 -10.95 -22.90
CA LYS A 40 -12.43 -11.38 -21.65
C LYS A 40 -12.25 -12.89 -21.41
N GLY A 41 -12.23 -13.70 -22.47
CA GLY A 41 -11.96 -15.14 -22.36
C GLY A 41 -10.57 -15.45 -21.80
N SER A 42 -9.55 -14.66 -22.17
CA SER A 42 -8.20 -14.81 -21.62
C SER A 42 -8.14 -14.54 -20.12
N PHE A 43 -8.97 -13.64 -19.58
CA PHE A 43 -9.05 -13.39 -18.13
C PHE A 43 -9.48 -14.67 -17.39
N TYR A 44 -10.54 -15.33 -17.88
CA TYR A 44 -11.11 -16.48 -17.21
C TYR A 44 -10.25 -17.74 -17.26
N TRP A 45 -9.20 -17.76 -18.09
CA TRP A 45 -8.15 -18.78 -18.01
C TRP A 45 -7.29 -18.67 -16.75
N HIS A 46 -7.16 -17.47 -16.18
CA HIS A 46 -6.35 -17.21 -14.98
C HIS A 46 -7.18 -17.11 -13.71
N PHE A 47 -8.38 -16.52 -13.79
CA PHE A 47 -9.25 -16.30 -12.65
C PHE A 47 -10.64 -16.85 -12.92
N LYS A 48 -11.17 -17.66 -12.00
CA LYS A 48 -12.50 -18.25 -12.13
C LYS A 48 -13.59 -17.19 -12.35
N ASP A 49 -13.49 -16.08 -11.62
CA ASP A 49 -14.43 -14.97 -11.65
C ASP A 49 -13.75 -13.67 -11.18
N VAL A 50 -14.48 -12.56 -11.22
CA VAL A 50 -13.97 -11.25 -10.77
C VAL A 50 -13.68 -11.22 -9.27
N PRO A 51 -14.52 -11.78 -8.37
CA PRO A 51 -14.17 -11.90 -6.96
C PRO A 51 -12.87 -12.67 -6.69
N ALA A 52 -12.60 -13.76 -7.40
CA ALA A 52 -11.35 -14.51 -7.27
C ALA A 52 -10.13 -13.67 -7.69
N PHE A 53 -10.28 -12.83 -8.71
CA PHE A 53 -9.26 -11.86 -9.10
C PHE A 53 -9.05 -10.77 -8.03
N HIS A 54 -10.13 -10.21 -7.47
CA HIS A 54 -10.05 -9.24 -6.36
C HIS A 54 -9.31 -9.83 -5.15
N ALA A 55 -9.63 -11.07 -4.77
CA ALA A 55 -8.94 -11.77 -3.70
C ALA A 55 -7.44 -11.99 -4.00
N ALA A 56 -7.10 -12.31 -5.25
CA ALA A 56 -5.71 -12.44 -5.67
C ALA A 56 -4.96 -11.10 -5.64
N LEU A 57 -5.60 -10.01 -6.07
CA LEU A 57 -5.04 -8.66 -6.05
C LEU A 57 -4.78 -8.17 -4.62
N LEU A 58 -5.76 -8.37 -3.71
CA LEU A 58 -5.58 -8.03 -2.30
C LEU A 58 -4.49 -8.85 -1.63
N ARG A 59 -4.40 -10.15 -1.94
CA ARG A 59 -3.34 -11.02 -1.42
C ARG A 59 -1.96 -10.57 -1.87
N GLU A 60 -1.82 -10.14 -3.13
CA GLU A 60 -0.55 -9.63 -3.66
C GLU A 60 -0.15 -8.33 -2.95
N TRP A 61 -1.09 -7.38 -2.84
CA TRP A 61 -0.84 -6.13 -2.13
C TRP A 61 -0.45 -6.36 -0.67
N HIS A 62 -1.22 -7.20 0.02
CA HIS A 62 -0.96 -7.57 1.41
C HIS A 62 0.42 -8.20 1.58
N ALA A 63 0.79 -9.16 0.72
CA ALA A 63 2.09 -9.81 0.77
C ALA A 63 3.23 -8.79 0.57
N LYS A 64 3.10 -7.87 -0.38
CA LYS A 64 4.07 -6.80 -0.62
C LYS A 64 4.19 -5.87 0.60
N ALA A 65 3.07 -5.40 1.13
CA ALA A 65 3.06 -4.49 2.28
C ALA A 65 3.66 -5.14 3.54
N LEU A 66 3.44 -6.44 3.75
CA LEU A 66 4.08 -7.17 4.86
C LEU A 66 5.57 -7.42 4.61
N ALA A 67 5.97 -7.71 3.37
CA ALA A 67 7.38 -7.86 3.01
C ALA A 67 8.16 -6.56 3.30
N GLU A 68 7.59 -5.40 2.99
CA GLU A 68 8.21 -4.10 3.32
C GLU A 68 8.44 -3.91 4.83
N VAL A 69 7.50 -4.34 5.67
CA VAL A 69 7.69 -4.31 7.14
C VAL A 69 8.83 -5.24 7.55
N MET A 70 8.88 -6.45 6.98
CA MET A 70 9.91 -7.45 7.30
C MET A 70 11.30 -7.02 6.84
N ASP A 71 11.42 -6.47 5.64
CA ASP A 71 12.70 -5.98 5.10
C ASP A 71 13.25 -4.85 5.97
N MET A 72 12.39 -3.94 6.43
CA MET A 72 12.78 -2.83 7.29
C MET A 72 13.14 -3.27 8.72
N LEU A 73 12.51 -4.33 9.22
CA LEU A 73 12.91 -4.97 10.48
C LEU A 73 14.35 -5.51 10.42
N GLN A 74 14.78 -6.01 9.26
CA GLN A 74 16.15 -6.50 9.03
C GLN A 74 17.14 -5.40 8.62
N ALA A 75 16.65 -4.19 8.30
CA ALA A 75 17.50 -3.09 7.88
C ALA A 75 18.36 -2.55 9.03
N ASP A 76 19.66 -2.42 8.79
CA ASP A 76 20.61 -1.78 9.69
C ASP A 76 20.55 -0.24 9.62
N GLY A 77 21.11 0.42 10.63
CA GLY A 77 21.28 1.88 10.66
C GLY A 77 20.55 2.57 11.82
N PRO A 78 20.69 3.90 11.92
CA PRO A 78 20.13 4.65 13.03
C PRO A 78 18.58 4.70 12.94
N PRO A 79 17.85 4.71 14.08
CA PRO A 79 16.40 4.56 14.08
C PRO A 79 15.64 5.64 13.31
N ASP A 80 16.15 6.87 13.28
CA ASP A 80 15.54 7.99 12.54
C ASP A 80 15.63 7.78 11.02
N ALA A 81 16.76 7.31 10.51
CA ALA A 81 16.92 6.99 9.08
C ALA A 81 15.99 5.84 8.66
N ARG A 82 15.88 4.80 9.51
CA ARG A 82 14.95 3.68 9.30
C ARG A 82 13.49 4.14 9.33
N LEU A 83 13.15 5.07 10.22
CA LEU A 83 11.80 5.65 10.30
C LEU A 83 11.45 6.45 9.04
N ARG A 84 12.39 7.23 8.50
CA ARG A 84 12.19 7.91 7.20
C ARG A 84 12.00 6.90 6.09
N ALA A 85 12.90 5.92 5.95
CA ALA A 85 12.82 4.93 4.88
C ALA A 85 11.48 4.19 4.89
N PHE A 86 11.00 3.79 6.07
CA PHE A 86 9.70 3.13 6.20
C PHE A 86 8.52 4.06 5.94
N GLY A 87 8.57 5.30 6.41
CA GLY A 87 7.53 6.29 6.11
C GLY A 87 7.43 6.55 4.60
N ARG A 88 8.57 6.66 3.89
CA ARG A 88 8.60 6.84 2.44
C ARG A 88 8.01 5.64 1.70
N SER A 89 8.30 4.41 2.12
CA SER A 89 7.69 3.23 1.47
C SER A 89 6.16 3.22 1.54
N ILE A 90 5.59 3.72 2.64
CA ILE A 90 4.14 3.88 2.79
C ILE A 90 3.61 5.02 1.89
N LEU A 91 4.31 6.15 1.83
CA LEU A 91 3.92 7.29 0.98
C LEU A 91 4.00 6.97 -0.52
N ASP A 92 4.99 6.17 -0.90
CA ASP A 92 5.28 5.81 -2.28
C ASP A 92 4.40 4.69 -2.82
N ASP A 93 3.51 4.09 -2.01
CA ASP A 93 2.54 3.12 -2.50
C ASP A 93 1.36 3.81 -3.22
N PRO A 94 1.29 3.79 -4.56
CA PRO A 94 0.24 4.48 -5.29
C PRO A 94 -1.13 3.78 -5.17
N THR A 95 -1.16 2.55 -4.66
CA THR A 95 -2.37 1.70 -4.63
C THR A 95 -3.17 1.87 -3.35
N GLU A 96 -2.51 2.22 -2.24
CA GLU A 96 -3.13 2.23 -0.92
C GLU A 96 -4.28 3.25 -0.82
N SER A 97 -4.14 4.44 -1.41
CA SER A 97 -5.21 5.44 -1.43
C SER A 97 -6.48 4.91 -2.09
N ALA A 98 -6.34 4.18 -3.20
CA ALA A 98 -7.48 3.60 -3.90
C ALA A 98 -8.08 2.40 -3.14
N LEU A 99 -7.25 1.59 -2.47
CA LEU A 99 -7.73 0.54 -1.56
C LEU A 99 -8.54 1.12 -0.40
N ARG A 100 -8.10 2.24 0.18
CA ARG A 100 -8.83 2.94 1.26
C ARG A 100 -10.20 3.43 0.80
N VAL A 101 -10.30 3.97 -0.41
CA VAL A 101 -11.59 4.34 -1.01
C VAL A 101 -12.47 3.09 -1.17
N TRP A 102 -11.93 2.00 -1.72
CA TRP A 102 -12.68 0.77 -1.93
C TRP A 102 -13.17 0.13 -0.62
N ALA A 103 -12.37 0.19 0.44
CA ALA A 103 -12.69 -0.32 1.78
C ALA A 103 -13.97 0.26 2.40
N HIS A 104 -14.44 1.44 1.96
CA HIS A 104 -15.72 1.99 2.41
C HIS A 104 -16.93 1.14 2.00
N SER A 105 -16.79 0.35 0.93
CA SER A 105 -17.86 -0.49 0.37
C SER A 105 -17.55 -1.99 0.40
N ASP A 106 -16.33 -2.37 0.77
CA ASP A 106 -15.86 -3.76 0.74
C ASP A 106 -15.15 -4.16 2.04
N ALA A 107 -15.78 -5.08 2.77
CA ALA A 107 -15.30 -5.52 4.07
C ALA A 107 -13.99 -6.33 4.01
N ALA A 108 -13.72 -7.02 2.90
CA ALA A 108 -12.49 -7.80 2.74
C ALA A 108 -11.28 -6.89 2.51
N VAL A 109 -11.47 -5.82 1.73
CA VAL A 109 -10.44 -4.77 1.55
C VAL A 109 -10.18 -4.08 2.89
N ALA A 110 -11.23 -3.71 3.63
CA ALA A 110 -11.10 -3.10 4.95
C ALA A 110 -10.37 -4.01 5.96
N ALA A 111 -10.63 -5.32 5.93
CA ALA A 111 -9.91 -6.29 6.76
C ALA A 111 -8.43 -6.37 6.40
N THR A 112 -8.12 -6.43 5.10
CA THR A 112 -6.74 -6.49 4.59
C THR A 112 -5.93 -5.27 5.02
N LEU A 113 -6.52 -4.06 4.91
CA LEU A 113 -5.88 -2.82 5.37
C LEU A 113 -5.60 -2.86 6.88
N ARG A 114 -6.57 -3.29 7.70
CA ARG A 114 -6.39 -3.38 9.16
C ARG A 114 -5.25 -4.31 9.57
N GLU A 115 -5.08 -5.43 8.87
CA GLU A 115 -3.99 -6.38 9.14
C GLU A 115 -2.62 -5.74 8.87
N VAL A 116 -2.46 -5.07 7.73
CA VAL A 116 -1.24 -4.33 7.40
C VAL A 116 -0.98 -3.18 8.37
N GLU A 117 -2.01 -2.39 8.71
CA GLU A 117 -1.90 -1.30 9.67
C GLU A 117 -1.43 -1.77 11.04
N ALA A 118 -1.92 -2.92 11.52
CA ALA A 118 -1.48 -3.49 12.79
C ALA A 118 0.03 -3.82 12.79
N GLN A 119 0.55 -4.37 11.68
CA GLN A 119 1.98 -4.64 11.53
C GLN A 119 2.81 -3.35 11.43
N ARG A 120 2.34 -2.37 10.64
CA ARG A 120 2.98 -1.06 10.53
C ARG A 120 3.03 -0.33 11.87
N LEU A 121 1.94 -0.31 12.64
CA LEU A 121 1.90 0.29 13.97
C LEU A 121 2.87 -0.39 14.94
N THR A 122 2.96 -1.72 14.89
CA THR A 122 3.91 -2.47 15.72
C THR A 122 5.35 -2.06 15.42
N TYR A 123 5.70 -1.92 14.14
CA TYR A 123 7.05 -1.52 13.75
C TYR A 123 7.35 -0.03 14.02
N LEU A 124 6.39 0.87 13.77
CA LEU A 124 6.52 2.29 14.13
C LEU A 124 6.74 2.47 15.63
N ALA A 125 5.98 1.76 16.46
CA ALA A 125 6.15 1.79 17.91
C ALA A 125 7.53 1.28 18.34
N HIS A 126 8.08 0.27 17.65
CA HIS A 126 9.43 -0.21 17.89
C HIS A 126 10.49 0.87 17.59
N LEU A 127 10.42 1.53 16.43
CA LEU A 127 11.35 2.60 16.06
C LEU A 127 11.25 3.82 16.98
N LEU A 128 10.02 4.26 17.28
CA LEU A 128 9.80 5.39 18.19
C LEU A 128 10.34 5.12 19.60
N LYS A 129 10.24 3.88 20.08
CA LYS A 129 10.84 3.47 21.36
C LYS A 129 12.37 3.58 21.36
N GLN A 130 13.04 3.33 20.23
CA GLN A 130 14.49 3.51 20.09
C GLN A 130 14.88 5.00 20.10
N LEU A 131 13.95 5.89 19.77
CA LEU A 131 14.05 7.34 19.88
C LEU A 131 13.45 7.87 21.20
N ASP A 132 13.36 7.02 22.22
CA ASP A 132 12.76 7.27 23.55
C ASP A 132 11.30 7.80 23.59
N LEU A 133 10.58 7.78 22.47
CA LEU A 133 9.16 8.09 22.39
C LEU A 133 8.30 6.85 22.63
N ARG A 134 7.93 6.63 23.90
CA ARG A 134 7.25 5.39 24.34
C ARG A 134 5.72 5.45 24.35
N ASN A 135 5.14 6.63 24.17
CA ASN A 135 3.68 6.76 24.15
C ASN A 135 3.13 6.18 22.82
N PRO A 136 2.27 5.15 22.85
CA PRO A 136 1.74 4.51 21.64
C PRO A 136 0.90 5.45 20.77
N ALA A 137 0.42 6.58 21.30
CA ALA A 137 -0.28 7.60 20.52
C ALA A 137 0.58 8.17 19.38
N PHE A 138 1.91 8.22 19.54
CA PHE A 138 2.81 8.70 18.49
C PHE A 138 2.81 7.80 17.26
N ALA A 139 2.80 6.47 17.43
CA ALA A 139 2.75 5.54 16.30
C ALA A 139 1.44 5.70 15.52
N ASN A 140 0.32 5.85 16.22
CA ASN A 140 -0.99 6.10 15.60
C ASN A 140 -1.03 7.43 14.85
N ALA A 141 -0.54 8.52 15.47
CA ALA A 141 -0.50 9.84 14.85
C ALA A 141 0.41 9.85 13.60
N LEU A 142 1.55 9.18 13.67
CA LEU A 142 2.47 9.08 12.53
C LEU A 142 1.88 8.26 11.39
N LEU A 143 1.30 7.09 11.66
CA LEU A 143 0.64 6.29 10.63
C LEU A 143 -0.54 7.03 10.01
N ALA A 144 -1.37 7.69 10.81
CA ALA A 144 -2.48 8.51 10.32
C ALA A 144 -1.98 9.66 9.42
N SER A 145 -0.85 10.28 9.76
CA SER A 145 -0.22 11.32 8.93
C SER A 145 0.27 10.75 7.60
N LEU A 146 0.97 9.61 7.61
CA LEU A 146 1.45 8.94 6.39
C LEU A 146 0.29 8.55 5.46
N ILE A 147 -0.83 8.09 6.02
CA ILE A 147 -2.04 7.77 5.25
C ILE A 147 -2.72 9.03 4.70
N GLY A 148 -2.78 10.09 5.51
CA GLY A 148 -3.51 11.31 5.18
C GLY A 148 -2.76 12.22 4.21
N LEU A 149 -1.42 12.27 4.28
CA LEU A 149 -0.59 13.17 3.48
C LEU A 149 -0.82 13.02 1.96
N PRO A 150 -0.86 11.81 1.37
CA PRO A 150 -1.16 11.64 -0.06
C PRO A 150 -2.57 12.10 -0.47
N GLN A 151 -3.49 12.23 0.49
CA GLN A 151 -4.88 12.60 0.24
C GLN A 151 -5.10 14.12 0.32
N LEU A 152 -4.12 14.88 0.80
CA LEU A 152 -4.26 16.32 0.89
C LEU A 152 -4.13 16.96 -0.49
N HIS A 153 -5.07 17.84 -0.83
CA HIS A 153 -5.02 18.65 -2.05
C HIS A 153 -4.11 19.88 -1.87
N THR A 154 -2.87 19.67 -1.40
CA THR A 154 -1.87 20.74 -1.25
C THR A 154 -0.76 20.61 -2.28
N THR A 155 0.03 21.66 -2.47
CA THR A 155 1.25 21.64 -3.28
C THR A 155 2.48 21.12 -2.52
N SER A 156 2.36 20.85 -1.22
CA SER A 156 3.46 20.43 -0.37
C SER A 156 3.80 18.96 -0.62
N ASP A 157 5.10 18.68 -0.76
CA ASP A 157 5.61 17.32 -0.93
C ASP A 157 5.38 16.48 0.34
N PRO A 158 4.66 15.34 0.26
CA PRO A 158 4.47 14.42 1.38
C PRO A 158 5.78 13.96 2.03
N HIS A 159 6.86 13.83 1.26
CA HIS A 159 8.17 13.43 1.76
C HIS A 159 8.78 14.49 2.66
N ALA A 160 8.69 15.75 2.24
CA ALA A 160 9.15 16.88 3.06
C ALA A 160 8.35 17.00 4.37
N ALA A 161 7.05 16.71 4.34
CA ALA A 161 6.21 16.69 5.53
C ALA A 161 6.60 15.57 6.50
N LEU A 162 6.84 14.35 5.99
CA LEU A 162 7.41 13.26 6.76
C LEU A 162 8.76 13.66 7.36
N ASP A 163 9.63 14.27 6.55
CA ASP A 163 10.97 14.62 7.00
C ASP A 163 10.95 15.62 8.16
N ALA A 164 10.07 16.63 8.09
CA ALA A 164 9.84 17.58 9.17
C ALA A 164 9.26 16.92 10.44
N LEU A 165 8.37 15.93 10.30
CA LEU A 165 7.83 15.17 11.44
C LEU A 165 8.94 14.38 12.14
N VAL A 166 9.82 13.71 11.38
CA VAL A 166 10.93 12.95 11.95
C VAL A 166 11.95 13.88 12.61
N ASP A 167 12.28 15.03 12.00
CA ASP A 167 13.17 16.03 12.62
C ASP A 167 12.62 16.52 13.96
N THR A 168 11.30 16.77 14.03
CA THR A 168 10.62 17.19 15.26
C THR A 168 10.69 16.10 16.33
N ILE A 169 10.47 14.84 15.93
CA ILE A 169 10.59 13.68 16.84
C ILE A 169 11.99 13.58 17.42
N VAL A 170 13.03 13.67 16.57
CA VAL A 170 14.43 13.57 17.00
C VAL A 170 14.83 14.74 17.89
N ALA A 171 14.32 15.95 17.65
CA ALA A 171 14.60 17.12 18.48
C ALA A 171 13.98 17.03 19.90
N LEU A 172 12.97 16.18 20.10
CA LEU A 172 12.30 15.95 21.38
C LEU A 172 12.84 14.75 22.16
N ALA A 173 13.65 13.91 21.52
CA ALA A 173 14.27 12.70 22.07
C ALA A 173 15.63 13.01 22.72
#